data_AF-A0A6G0S8T7-F1
#
_entry.id   AF-A0A6G0S8T7-F1
#
_cell.length_a   1.000
_cell.length_b   1.000
_cell.length_c   1.000
_cell.angle_alpha   90.00
_cell.angle_beta   90.00
_cell.angle_gamma   90.00
#
_symmetry.space_group_name_H-M   'P 1'
#
loop_
_entity.id
_entity.type
_entity.pdbx_description
1 polymer ?
#
loop_
_entity_poly.entity_id
_entity_poly.type
_entity_poly.pdbx_seq_one_letter_code
_entity_poly.pdbx_strand_id
1 'polypeptide(L)' 'MMEIKMTLATLLSKFDIKTVEDPWEITYEFSLTTPVKGGLNVEVTPLIPLKPASSA' A
#
# COMPACT_ATOMS: atom_id res chain seq x y z
N MET A 1 13.01 -7.27 11.22
CA MET A 1 12.04 -8.06 10.42
C MET A 1 10.63 -8.15 10.99
N MET A 2 10.42 -7.95 12.29
CA MET A 2 9.06 -7.95 12.88
C MET A 2 8.20 -6.78 12.35
N GLU A 3 8.79 -5.59 12.23
CA GLU A 3 8.10 -4.36 11.80
C GLU A 3 7.46 -4.51 10.42
N ILE A 4 8.21 -4.96 9.42
CA ILE A 4 7.70 -5.20 8.07
C ILE A 4 6.53 -6.21 8.09
N LYS A 5 6.66 -7.29 8.86
CA LYS A 5 5.62 -8.32 8.95
C LYS A 5 4.33 -7.79 9.57
N MET A 6 4.44 -7.05 10.67
CA MET A 6 3.27 -6.47 11.35
C MET A 6 2.59 -5.39 10.50
N THR A 7 3.38 -4.55 9.83
CA THR A 7 2.85 -3.55 8.91
C THR A 7 2.09 -4.21 7.75
N LEU A 8 2.68 -5.20 7.09
CA LEU A 8 2.01 -5.93 5.99
C LEU A 8 0.76 -6.66 6.46
N ALA A 9 0.81 -7.35 7.60
CA ALA A 9 -0.35 -8.03 8.16
C ALA A 9 -1.51 -7.06 8.48
N THR A 10 -1.18 -5.87 8.99
CA THR A 10 -2.19 -4.83 9.29
C THR A 10 -2.80 -4.25 8.02
N LEU A 11 -1.98 -3.96 7.01
CA LEU A 11 -2.45 -3.42 5.74
C LEU A 11 -3.35 -4.42 5.00
N LEU A 12 -2.86 -5.64 4.80
CA LEU A 12 -3.55 -6.67 4.01
C LEU A 12 -4.79 -7.24 4.72
N SER A 13 -4.90 -7.13 6.05
CA SER A 13 -6.11 -7.58 6.78
C SER A 13 -7.26 -6.58 6.74
N LYS A 14 -7.01 -5.32 6.40
CA LYS A 14 -8.00 -4.23 6.44
C LYS A 14 -8.35 -3.69 5.07
N PHE A 15 -7.44 -3.81 4.11
CA PHE A 15 -7.55 -3.16 2.81
C PHE A 15 -7.26 -4.13 1.67
N ASP A 16 -8.06 -4.03 0.61
CA ASP A 16 -7.66 -4.47 -0.73
C ASP A 16 -6.83 -3.33 -1.35
N ILE A 17 -5.60 -3.64 -1.77
CA ILE A 17 -4.61 -2.68 -2.24
C ILE A 17 -4.20 -3.06 -3.64
N LYS A 18 -4.35 -2.13 -4.60
CA LYS A 18 -3.97 -2.33 -6.01
C LYS A 18 -3.02 -1.24 -6.44
N THR A 19 -1.98 -1.59 -7.18
CA THR A 19 -1.07 -0.60 -7.76
C THR A 19 -1.79 0.17 -8.86
N VAL A 20 -1.52 1.47 -8.95
CA VAL A 20 -2.04 2.31 -10.05
C VAL A 20 -1.34 1.95 -11.36
N GLU A 21 -0.03 1.68 -11.28
CA GLU A 21 0.81 1.26 -12.41
C GLU A 21 0.83 -0.27 -12.54
N ASP A 22 1.21 -0.76 -13.72
CA ASP A 22 1.43 -2.19 -13.95
C ASP A 22 2.53 -2.71 -13.01
N PRO A 23 2.25 -3.70 -12.13
CA PRO A 23 3.23 -4.25 -11.20
C PRO A 23 4.55 -4.69 -11.84
N TRP A 24 4.54 -5.11 -13.11
CA TRP A 24 5.73 -5.60 -13.81
C TRP A 24 6.65 -4.48 -14.31
N GLU A 25 6.15 -3.25 -14.39
CA GLU A 25 6.91 -2.07 -14.79
C GLU A 25 7.47 -1.30 -13.57
N ILE A 26 7.05 -1.67 -12.35
CA ILE A 26 7.52 -1.04 -11.12
C ILE A 26 8.95 -1.48 -10.83
N THR A 27 9.87 -0.52 -10.90
CA THR A 27 11.30 -0.74 -10.66
C THR A 27 11.87 0.30 -9.71
N TYR A 28 13.07 0.05 -9.22
CA TYR A 28 13.79 0.99 -8.37
C TYR A 28 14.54 2.03 -9.21
N GLU A 29 14.77 3.21 -8.63
CA GLU A 29 15.62 4.23 -9.21
C GLU A 29 17.07 3.96 -8.89
N PHE A 30 17.97 4.30 -9.81
CA PHE A 30 19.40 4.15 -9.59
C PHE A 30 19.84 4.92 -8.33
N SER A 31 20.48 4.22 -7.40
CA SER A 31 21.02 4.79 -6.16
C SER A 31 22.33 4.09 -5.80
N LEU A 32 23.24 4.83 -5.18
CA LEU A 32 24.52 4.30 -4.68
C LEU A 32 24.37 3.53 -3.36
N THR A 33 23.24 3.68 -2.67
CA THR A 33 23.00 3.07 -1.35
C THR A 33 21.74 2.19 -1.40
N THR A 34 20.58 2.78 -1.09
CA THR A 34 19.30 2.11 -1.14
C THR A 34 18.50 2.69 -2.30
N PRO A 35 18.29 1.94 -3.38
CA PRO A 35 17.49 2.41 -4.50
C PRO A 35 16.02 2.33 -4.11
N VAL A 36 15.40 3.48 -3.82
CA VAL A 36 13.97 3.60 -3.54
C VAL A 36 13.39 4.58 -4.53
N LYS A 37 12.57 4.10 -5.45
CA LYS A 37 11.86 4.93 -6.43
C LYS A 37 10.62 5.53 -5.78
N GLY A 38 10.72 6.80 -5.38
CA GLY A 38 9.58 7.61 -4.92
C GLY A 38 8.60 6.89 -3.97
N GLY A 39 7.33 7.27 -4.05
CA GLY A 39 6.24 6.55 -3.38
C GLY A 39 5.59 5.52 -4.30
N LEU A 40 5.11 4.40 -3.74
CA LEU A 40 4.28 3.43 -4.44
C LEU A 40 2.82 3.91 -4.40
N ASN A 41 2.31 4.40 -5.52
CA ASN A 41 0.93 4.84 -5.63
C ASN A 41 -0.01 3.63 -5.71
N VAL A 42 -1.03 3.62 -4.85
CA VAL A 42 -2.00 2.52 -4.76
C VAL A 42 -3.41 3.04 -4.61
N GLU A 43 -4.36 2.29 -5.17
CA GLU A 43 -5.78 2.39 -4.85
C GLU A 43 -6.08 1.53 -3.63
N VAL A 44 -6.84 2.08 -2.69
CA VAL A 44 -7.15 1.44 -1.41
C VAL A 44 -8.66 1.29 -1.29
N THR A 45 -9.11 0.04 -1.12
CA THR A 45 -10.51 -0.26 -0.82
C THR A 45 -10.60 -0.92 0.55
N PRO A 46 -11.33 -0.35 1.52
CA PRO A 46 -11.58 -0.99 2.81
C PRO A 46 -12.31 -2.33 2.62
N LEU A 47 -11.79 -3.41 3.23
CA LEU A 47 -12.43 -4.73 3.19
C LEU A 47 -13.72 -4.76 4.03
N ILE A 48 -13.78 -3.90 5.04
CA ILE A 48 -14.99 -3.68 5.83
C ILE A 48 -15.56 -2.34 5.39
N PRO A 49 -16.81 -2.29 4.87
CA PRO A 49 -17.45 -1.04 4.50
C PRO A 49 -17.46 -0.08 5.70
N LEU A 50 -16.90 1.10 5.51
CA LEU A 50 -16.99 2.16 6.51
C LEU A 50 -18.47 2.53 6.62
N LYS A 51 -19.05 2.35 7.82
CA LYS A 51 -20.40 2.83 8.12
C LYS A 51 -20.40 4.33 7.81
N PRO A 52 -21.25 4.83 6.89
CA PRO A 52 -21.30 6.25 6.61
C PRO A 52 -21.65 6.97 7.92
N ALA A 53 -20.85 7.99 8.27
CA ALA A 53 -21.14 8.83 9.40
C ALA A 53 -22.55 9.40 9.20
N SER A 54 -23.47 9.04 10.09
CA SER A 54 -24.84 9.54 10.09
C SER A 54 -24.77 11.05 10.28
N SER A 55 -24.92 11.80 9.19
CA SER A 55 -25.12 13.24 9.24
C SER A 55 -26.40 13.50 10.02
N ALA A 56 -26.26 14.13 11.18
CA ALA A 56 -27.35 14.68 11.99
C ALA A 56 -27.77 16.04 11.44
#